data_AF-A0A7C5DYF9-F1
#
_entry.id   AF-A0A7C5DYF9-F1
#
_cell.length_a   1.000
_cell.length_b   1.000
_cell.length_c   1.000
_cell.angle_alpha   90.00
_cell.angle_beta   90.00
_cell.angle_gamma   90.00
#
_symmetry.space_group_name_H-M   'P 1'
#
loop_
_entity.id
_entity.type
_entity.pdbx_description
1 polymer ?
#
loop_
_entity_poly.entity_id
_entity_poly.type
_entity_poly.pdbx_seq_one_letter_code
_entity_poly.pdbx_strand_id
1 'polypeptide(L)'
;FRDLRYDWKLKSHNVENTGVNCPLDCGLCSRHRSHTSLLNIALTNRCNLSCWYCFFYAKENQPIYEPSLEQIRMMLRHGKEEKDIGANAIQLTGGEPTLRDDLIDIIRVCKEEGYSHVQLNTDGIKLAFEPDLAKNVKEAGVNTLYLSYDGMTPQTNWKNHWEIPLILKNVRKAKGPGIVLVPTLIRNINDHEIGDIINFGFNHMDVIRSVNIQPISLVGRTPKKERKRMRITGAGAIKKIEEQTEGAIAKEDWYPIPTAGHIARFFEILLGKRYYMTSHFVCGAATYVFLDDDKVIPIPRFIDVEGFVEFLDEKAEELEKSHSLGKLAKTKVGAELLLKFKKFYDEKYAPKSINVLSLIKNAFLKGTYNALGEFHTKTLFLGMMHFMDDYNYDIERVERCVIHYAMPDGRIVPFCAFNVIPELYRDKVQAQFSYSWEEWKKIKPDWEYRKDKYVRTKSFIEKMKKSEDYRKTYIDIKRYF
;
A
#
# COMPACT_ATOMS: atom_id res chain seq x y z
N PHE A 1 -8.76 -14.26 13.20
CA PHE A 1 -8.95 -12.89 12.60
C PHE A 1 -9.77 -11.97 13.50
N ARG A 2 -11.03 -12.29 13.82
CA ARG A 2 -11.89 -11.43 14.67
C ARG A 2 -11.30 -11.18 16.06
N ASP A 3 -10.68 -12.20 16.64
CA ASP A 3 -10.12 -12.12 18.01
C ASP A 3 -8.86 -11.26 18.09
N LEU A 4 -8.18 -11.05 16.94
CA LEU A 4 -7.00 -10.17 16.80
C LEU A 4 -7.37 -8.74 16.40
N ARG A 5 -8.59 -8.30 16.75
CA ARG A 5 -9.04 -6.93 16.51
C ARG A 5 -8.43 -6.00 17.56
N TYR A 6 -8.07 -4.80 17.14
CA TYR A 6 -7.55 -3.76 18.01
C TYR A 6 -8.46 -2.52 17.98
N ASP A 7 -8.92 -2.09 19.16
CA ASP A 7 -9.88 -1.01 19.33
C ASP A 7 -9.25 0.21 20.01
N TRP A 8 -9.45 1.39 19.40
CA TRP A 8 -9.12 2.69 19.95
C TRP A 8 -10.12 3.71 19.41
N LYS A 9 -10.30 4.85 20.10
CA LYS A 9 -11.22 5.91 19.69
C LYS A 9 -10.45 7.15 19.24
N LEU A 10 -10.65 7.55 17.99
CA LEU A 10 -10.13 8.79 17.44
C LEU A 10 -10.70 9.99 18.20
N LYS A 11 -9.84 10.97 18.48
CA LYS A 11 -10.21 12.21 19.18
C LYS A 11 -10.25 13.43 18.28
N SER A 12 -9.57 13.41 17.13
CA SER A 12 -9.70 14.47 16.12
C SER A 12 -10.78 14.14 15.10
N HIS A 13 -11.71 15.06 14.94
CA HIS A 13 -12.66 15.05 13.85
C HIS A 13 -12.30 16.19 12.89
N ASN A 14 -12.24 15.93 11.59
CA ASN A 14 -11.97 16.96 10.58
C ASN A 14 -13.27 17.58 10.05
N VAL A 15 -14.42 17.04 10.45
CA VAL A 15 -15.77 17.54 10.15
C VAL A 15 -16.61 17.54 11.42
N GLU A 16 -17.50 18.52 11.57
CA GLU A 16 -18.34 18.67 12.77
C GLU A 16 -19.58 17.76 12.79
N ASN A 17 -19.82 16.99 11.73
CA ASN A 17 -21.03 16.15 11.68
C ASN A 17 -20.99 15.01 12.72
N THR A 18 -22.17 14.57 13.13
CA THR A 18 -22.36 13.48 14.09
C THR A 18 -22.35 12.10 13.43
N GLY A 19 -22.24 12.04 12.10
CA GLY A 19 -22.39 10.83 11.30
C GLY A 19 -23.81 10.24 11.31
N VAL A 20 -24.82 11.01 11.69
CA VAL A 20 -26.24 10.61 11.61
C VAL A 20 -26.65 10.30 10.17
N ASN A 21 -26.09 11.01 9.20
CA ASN A 21 -26.39 10.79 7.78
C ASN A 21 -25.36 9.86 7.10
N CYS A 22 -24.57 9.09 7.84
CA CYS A 22 -23.59 8.18 7.25
C CYS A 22 -24.28 7.16 6.32
N PRO A 23 -23.82 6.95 5.07
CA PRO A 23 -22.58 7.43 4.46
C PRO A 23 -22.79 8.56 3.44
N LEU A 24 -23.69 9.52 3.68
CA LEU A 24 -24.05 10.60 2.76
C LEU A 24 -23.35 11.94 3.09
N ASP A 25 -22.76 12.09 4.27
CA ASP A 25 -22.05 13.28 4.75
C ASP A 25 -20.61 13.00 5.21
N CYS A 26 -19.94 12.04 4.56
CA CYS A 26 -18.64 11.53 5.00
C CYS A 26 -17.50 12.58 5.05
N GLY A 27 -16.68 12.37 6.08
CA GLY A 27 -15.44 12.99 6.53
C GLY A 27 -15.06 12.27 7.82
N LEU A 28 -13.85 12.44 8.38
CA LEU A 28 -13.50 11.92 9.72
C LEU A 28 -14.34 12.62 10.80
N CYS A 29 -15.55 12.11 11.01
CA CYS A 29 -16.51 12.56 12.01
C CYS A 29 -16.41 11.76 13.32
N SER A 30 -17.33 12.03 14.25
CA SER A 30 -17.34 11.40 15.59
C SER A 30 -17.56 9.88 15.63
N ARG A 31 -18.02 9.30 14.51
CA ARG A 31 -18.15 7.84 14.36
C ARG A 31 -16.84 7.13 14.03
N HIS A 32 -15.85 7.87 13.51
CA HIS A 32 -14.58 7.27 13.08
C HIS A 32 -13.69 6.88 14.28
N ARG A 33 -13.01 5.73 14.14
CA ARG A 33 -12.21 5.10 15.20
C ARG A 33 -10.72 5.01 14.88
N SER A 34 -10.36 5.35 13.65
CA SER A 34 -9.03 5.14 13.09
C SER A 34 -8.44 6.46 12.63
N HIS A 35 -7.20 6.73 13.01
CA HIS A 35 -6.43 7.83 12.43
C HIS A 35 -5.96 7.44 11.02
N THR A 36 -5.53 8.44 10.25
CA THR A 36 -4.92 8.19 8.94
C THR A 36 -3.55 7.54 9.09
N SER A 37 -3.48 6.25 8.77
CA SER A 37 -2.20 5.52 8.66
C SER A 37 -1.53 5.78 7.30
N LEU A 38 -2.32 5.87 6.24
CA LEU A 38 -1.88 6.22 4.89
C LEU A 38 -2.82 7.28 4.29
N LEU A 39 -2.29 8.49 4.08
CA LEU A 39 -3.02 9.53 3.38
C LEU A 39 -2.81 9.38 1.87
N ASN A 40 -3.87 9.47 1.08
CA ASN A 40 -3.79 9.50 -0.37
C ASN A 40 -4.06 10.92 -0.86
N ILE A 41 -3.30 11.36 -1.85
CA ILE A 41 -3.60 12.58 -2.59
C ILE A 41 -3.66 12.23 -4.07
N ALA A 42 -4.82 12.48 -4.67
CA ALA A 42 -4.95 12.48 -6.11
C ALA A 42 -4.31 13.74 -6.69
N LEU A 43 -3.26 13.57 -7.48
CA LEU A 43 -2.51 14.68 -8.06
C LEU A 43 -3.06 15.13 -9.41
N THR A 44 -3.69 14.23 -10.15
CA THR A 44 -4.30 14.56 -11.43
C THR A 44 -5.34 13.50 -11.80
N ASN A 45 -6.36 13.83 -12.59
CA ASN A 45 -7.24 12.85 -13.23
C ASN A 45 -6.79 12.44 -14.64
N ARG A 46 -5.70 13.05 -15.16
CA ARG A 46 -5.05 12.67 -16.42
C ARG A 46 -4.36 11.31 -16.27
N CYS A 47 -4.42 10.50 -17.33
CA CYS A 47 -3.77 9.19 -17.36
C CYS A 47 -3.39 8.85 -18.80
N ASN A 48 -2.23 8.25 -18.96
CA ASN A 48 -1.66 7.70 -20.19
C ASN A 48 -2.29 6.35 -20.59
N LEU A 49 -2.93 5.65 -19.65
CA LEU A 49 -3.70 4.43 -19.89
C LEU A 49 -5.22 4.68 -19.82
N SER A 50 -5.98 3.65 -20.19
CA SER A 50 -7.45 3.67 -20.22
C SER A 50 -8.04 2.34 -19.74
N CYS A 51 -7.57 1.83 -18.60
CA CYS A 51 -7.95 0.51 -18.07
C CYS A 51 -9.47 0.32 -17.92
N TRP A 52 -9.97 -0.84 -18.34
CA TRP A 52 -11.41 -1.14 -18.37
C TRP A 52 -12.02 -1.36 -16.96
N TYR A 53 -11.19 -1.66 -15.97
CA TYR A 53 -11.55 -1.81 -14.55
C TYR A 53 -11.11 -0.60 -13.70
N CYS A 54 -10.66 0.49 -14.33
CA CYS A 54 -10.26 1.67 -13.57
C CYS A 54 -11.47 2.31 -12.89
N PHE A 55 -11.27 2.77 -11.66
CA PHE A 55 -12.23 3.65 -10.99
C PHE A 55 -11.80 5.11 -10.95
N PHE A 56 -10.57 5.44 -11.35
CA PHE A 56 -10.00 6.79 -11.32
C PHE A 56 -9.50 7.19 -12.72
N TYR A 57 -10.28 7.95 -13.50
CA TYR A 57 -9.89 8.33 -14.86
C TYR A 57 -10.67 9.54 -15.40
N ALA A 58 -9.99 10.39 -16.18
CA ALA A 58 -10.63 11.40 -17.03
C ALA A 58 -10.76 10.93 -18.49
N LYS A 59 -11.91 11.22 -19.10
CA LYS A 59 -12.14 11.09 -20.55
C LYS A 59 -11.82 12.39 -21.28
N GLU A 60 -11.64 12.29 -22.59
CA GLU A 60 -11.58 13.47 -23.46
C GLU A 60 -12.82 14.36 -23.24
N ASN A 61 -12.62 15.68 -23.24
CA ASN A 61 -13.64 16.71 -22.97
C ASN A 61 -14.25 16.70 -21.54
N GLN A 62 -13.67 15.98 -20.59
CA GLN A 62 -14.01 16.13 -19.18
C GLN A 62 -13.12 17.18 -18.49
N PRO A 63 -13.59 17.81 -17.39
CA PRO A 63 -12.77 18.72 -16.59
C PRO A 63 -11.45 18.08 -16.14
N ILE A 64 -10.38 18.87 -16.12
CA ILE A 64 -9.05 18.45 -15.68
C ILE A 64 -8.88 18.83 -14.21
N TYR A 65 -8.82 17.81 -13.36
CA TYR A 65 -8.47 17.96 -11.97
C TYR A 65 -6.95 17.88 -11.84
N GLU A 66 -6.31 18.99 -11.47
CA GLU A 66 -4.87 19.05 -11.19
C GLU A 66 -4.61 20.14 -10.14
N PRO A 67 -4.73 19.82 -8.82
CA PRO A 67 -4.62 20.83 -7.77
C PRO A 67 -3.24 21.49 -7.78
N SER A 68 -3.21 22.78 -7.45
CA SER A 68 -1.97 23.56 -7.33
C SER A 68 -1.09 23.04 -6.19
N LEU A 69 0.19 23.40 -6.20
CA LEU A 69 1.12 23.02 -5.14
C LEU A 69 0.65 23.52 -3.76
N GLU A 70 0.02 24.70 -3.70
CA GLU A 70 -0.52 25.26 -2.45
C GLU A 70 -1.74 24.48 -1.96
N GLN A 71 -2.64 24.08 -2.86
CA GLN A 71 -3.76 23.20 -2.50
C GLN A 71 -3.27 21.85 -1.98
N ILE A 72 -2.22 21.29 -2.60
CA ILE A 72 -1.58 20.07 -2.13
C ILE A 72 -0.97 20.27 -0.74
N ARG A 73 -0.25 21.39 -0.52
CA ARG A 73 0.33 21.72 0.78
C ARG A 73 -0.74 21.82 1.88
N MET A 74 -1.87 22.46 1.59
CA MET A 74 -3.01 22.52 2.51
C MET A 74 -3.57 21.13 2.84
N MET A 75 -3.79 20.28 1.82
CA MET A 75 -4.23 18.89 2.01
C MET A 75 -3.26 18.09 2.89
N LEU A 76 -1.95 18.27 2.69
CA LEU A 76 -0.91 17.65 3.50
C LEU A 76 -0.95 18.11 4.96
N ARG A 77 -1.13 19.42 5.19
CA ARG A 77 -1.24 19.99 6.53
C ARG A 77 -2.43 19.44 7.30
N HIS A 78 -3.59 19.37 6.67
CA HIS A 78 -4.78 18.80 7.33
C HIS A 78 -4.58 17.35 7.76
N GLY A 79 -3.93 16.52 6.93
CA GLY A 79 -3.58 15.15 7.34
C GLY A 79 -2.60 15.10 8.51
N LYS A 80 -1.70 16.08 8.63
CA LYS A 80 -0.75 16.20 9.75
C LYS A 80 -1.37 16.72 11.04
N GLU A 81 -2.42 17.51 10.94
CA GLU A 81 -3.12 18.13 12.07
C GLU A 81 -4.03 17.17 12.85
N GLU A 82 -4.25 15.94 12.35
CA GLU A 82 -4.96 14.89 13.08
C GLU A 82 -4.36 14.64 14.48
N LYS A 83 -5.23 14.42 15.47
CA LYS A 83 -4.88 14.19 16.89
C LYS A 83 -5.44 12.86 17.38
N ASP A 84 -4.72 12.10 18.20
CA ASP A 84 -3.40 12.40 18.79
C ASP A 84 -2.22 12.09 17.84
N ILE A 85 -2.47 11.58 16.63
CA ILE A 85 -1.46 11.11 15.67
C ILE A 85 -1.79 11.65 14.27
N GLY A 86 -0.90 12.48 13.73
CA GLY A 86 -0.96 12.93 12.34
C GLY A 86 -0.54 11.85 11.34
N ALA A 87 -0.96 11.98 10.08
CA ALA A 87 -0.58 11.07 9.01
C ALA A 87 0.95 11.07 8.80
N ASN A 88 1.59 9.90 8.93
CA ASN A 88 3.04 9.77 8.78
C ASN A 88 3.46 9.29 7.39
N ALA A 89 2.58 8.55 6.71
CA ALA A 89 2.78 8.06 5.37
C ALA A 89 1.78 8.69 4.39
N ILE A 90 2.26 8.96 3.19
CA ILE A 90 1.45 9.44 2.08
C ILE A 90 1.66 8.59 0.84
N GLN A 91 0.59 8.39 0.07
CA GLN A 91 0.62 7.85 -1.28
C GLN A 91 0.14 8.91 -2.28
N LEU A 92 1.05 9.29 -3.16
CA LEU A 92 0.76 10.14 -4.32
C LEU A 92 0.15 9.26 -5.40
N THR A 93 -1.07 9.59 -5.81
CA THR A 93 -1.89 8.81 -6.74
C THR A 93 -2.64 9.73 -7.69
N GLY A 94 -3.59 9.21 -8.46
CA GLY A 94 -4.42 9.97 -9.39
C GLY A 94 -4.92 9.07 -10.51
N GLY A 95 -4.96 9.63 -11.71
CA GLY A 95 -4.77 8.84 -12.92
C GLY A 95 -3.32 8.35 -12.93
N GLU A 96 -2.44 9.06 -13.63
CA GLU A 96 -0.99 8.78 -13.60
C GLU A 96 -0.20 10.00 -13.09
N PRO A 97 0.31 9.97 -11.84
CA PRO A 97 1.08 11.06 -11.24
C PRO A 97 2.28 11.55 -12.04
N THR A 98 2.96 10.65 -12.78
CA THR A 98 4.15 11.01 -13.57
C THR A 98 3.86 11.91 -14.77
N LEU A 99 2.58 12.16 -15.08
CA LEU A 99 2.18 13.15 -16.09
C LEU A 99 2.22 14.61 -15.60
N ARG A 100 2.50 14.85 -14.32
CA ARG A 100 2.71 16.19 -13.78
C ARG A 100 4.15 16.64 -13.94
N ASP A 101 4.32 17.81 -14.52
CA ASP A 101 5.63 18.43 -14.74
C ASP A 101 6.31 18.82 -13.41
N ASP A 102 5.50 19.14 -12.39
CA ASP A 102 5.92 19.55 -11.05
C ASP A 102 5.97 18.40 -10.02
N LEU A 103 5.96 17.13 -10.47
CA LEU A 103 5.94 15.96 -9.58
C LEU A 103 7.09 15.98 -8.55
N ILE A 104 8.29 16.36 -8.97
CA ILE A 104 9.46 16.41 -8.09
C ILE A 104 9.26 17.43 -6.96
N ASP A 105 8.68 18.58 -7.26
CA ASP A 105 8.40 19.62 -6.26
C ASP A 105 7.29 19.18 -5.31
N ILE A 106 6.25 18.50 -5.80
CA ILE A 106 5.20 17.90 -4.96
C ILE A 106 5.79 16.92 -3.94
N ILE A 107 6.73 16.07 -4.37
CA ILE A 107 7.40 15.11 -3.48
C ILE A 107 8.21 15.86 -2.40
N ARG A 108 8.92 16.93 -2.77
CA ARG A 108 9.66 17.77 -1.81
C ARG A 108 8.73 18.42 -0.80
N VAL A 109 7.58 18.96 -1.25
CA VAL A 109 6.56 19.52 -0.37
C VAL A 109 6.04 18.49 0.64
N CYS A 110 5.85 17.22 0.23
CA CYS A 110 5.49 16.17 1.19
C CYS A 110 6.54 16.02 2.30
N LYS A 111 7.84 16.09 1.97
CA LYS A 111 8.93 16.01 2.96
C LYS A 111 8.99 17.24 3.85
N GLU A 112 8.82 18.44 3.29
CA GLU A 112 8.75 19.69 4.04
C GLU A 112 7.62 19.70 5.08
N GLU A 113 6.44 19.19 4.71
CA GLU A 113 5.30 19.04 5.63
C GLU A 113 5.44 17.83 6.57
N GLY A 114 6.64 17.21 6.65
CA GLY A 114 6.99 16.23 7.66
C GLY A 114 6.54 14.80 7.40
N TYR A 115 6.22 14.42 6.16
CA TYR A 115 5.89 13.03 5.82
C TYR A 115 7.16 12.17 5.71
N SER A 116 7.33 11.25 6.65
CA SER A 116 8.52 10.39 6.72
C SER A 116 8.53 9.33 5.61
N HIS A 117 7.35 8.88 5.18
CA HIS A 117 7.20 7.86 4.15
C HIS A 117 6.33 8.36 2.98
N VAL A 118 6.92 8.45 1.78
CA VAL A 118 6.23 8.84 0.55
C VAL A 118 6.21 7.65 -0.40
N GLN A 119 5.01 7.25 -0.81
CA GLN A 119 4.76 6.26 -1.85
C GLN A 119 4.31 6.95 -3.14
N LEU A 120 4.85 6.52 -4.27
CA LEU A 120 4.41 6.97 -5.59
C LEU A 120 3.66 5.84 -6.28
N ASN A 121 2.33 5.96 -6.39
CA ASN A 121 1.50 5.05 -7.17
C ASN A 121 1.64 5.36 -8.66
N THR A 122 2.02 4.38 -9.46
CA THR A 122 2.30 4.59 -10.89
C THR A 122 2.10 3.31 -11.69
N ASP A 123 1.78 3.47 -12.98
CA ASP A 123 1.90 2.40 -13.97
C ASP A 123 3.35 2.13 -14.42
N GLY A 124 4.27 3.04 -14.10
CA GLY A 124 5.69 2.95 -14.38
C GLY A 124 6.11 3.15 -15.83
N ILE A 125 5.20 3.47 -16.76
CA ILE A 125 5.53 3.66 -18.18
C ILE A 125 6.60 4.75 -18.35
N LYS A 126 6.45 5.91 -17.68
CA LYS A 126 7.48 6.96 -17.72
C LYS A 126 8.79 6.52 -17.08
N LEU A 127 8.76 5.72 -16.01
CA LEU A 127 9.98 5.16 -15.41
C LEU A 127 10.74 4.24 -16.37
N ALA A 128 10.06 3.60 -17.33
CA ALA A 128 10.69 2.76 -18.35
C ALA A 128 11.49 3.59 -19.36
N PHE A 129 10.95 4.73 -19.79
CA PHE A 129 11.46 5.51 -20.91
C PHE A 129 12.21 6.78 -20.52
N GLU A 130 12.11 7.22 -19.25
CA GLU A 130 12.84 8.34 -18.66
C GLU A 130 13.78 7.80 -17.56
N PRO A 131 15.01 7.35 -17.90
CA PRO A 131 15.86 6.61 -16.96
C PRO A 131 16.23 7.38 -15.68
N ASP A 132 16.29 8.71 -15.77
CA ASP A 132 16.64 9.56 -14.64
C ASP A 132 15.43 9.80 -13.70
N LEU A 133 14.20 9.51 -14.13
CA LEU A 133 13.01 9.73 -13.31
C LEU A 133 13.07 8.91 -12.01
N ALA A 134 13.50 7.65 -12.07
CA ALA A 134 13.65 6.80 -10.89
C ALA A 134 14.63 7.40 -9.86
N LYS A 135 15.73 7.98 -10.34
CA LYS A 135 16.70 8.70 -9.51
C LYS A 135 16.10 9.98 -8.94
N ASN A 136 15.46 10.79 -9.79
CA ASN A 136 14.90 12.09 -9.40
C ASN A 136 13.81 11.95 -8.33
N VAL A 137 12.89 11.00 -8.47
CA VAL A 137 11.83 10.77 -7.46
C VAL A 137 12.41 10.25 -6.14
N LYS A 138 13.44 9.39 -6.20
CA LYS A 138 14.15 8.91 -5.02
C LYS A 138 14.84 10.07 -4.28
N GLU A 139 15.59 10.88 -4.99
CA GLU A 139 16.32 12.03 -4.43
C GLU A 139 15.37 13.09 -3.86
N ALA A 140 14.20 13.26 -4.47
CA ALA A 140 13.14 14.13 -3.94
C ALA A 140 12.53 13.60 -2.64
N GLY A 141 12.57 12.28 -2.41
CA GLY A 141 12.16 11.66 -1.15
C GLY A 141 11.16 10.50 -1.28
N VAL A 142 10.88 9.98 -2.47
CA VAL A 142 10.07 8.76 -2.60
C VAL A 142 10.80 7.59 -1.95
N ASN A 143 10.11 6.95 -1.01
CA ASN A 143 10.61 5.76 -0.31
C ASN A 143 10.28 4.48 -1.09
N THR A 144 9.11 4.46 -1.71
CA THR A 144 8.56 3.26 -2.34
C THR A 144 7.77 3.61 -3.61
N LEU A 145 8.01 2.86 -4.67
CA LEU A 145 7.15 2.84 -5.86
C LEU A 145 6.03 1.81 -5.63
N TYR A 146 4.79 2.28 -5.66
CA TYR A 146 3.59 1.44 -5.58
C TYR A 146 3.17 1.13 -7.03
N LEU A 147 3.74 0.06 -7.60
CA LEU A 147 3.75 -0.20 -9.03
C LEU A 147 2.61 -1.13 -9.43
N SER A 148 1.76 -0.68 -10.35
CA SER A 148 0.75 -1.55 -10.98
C SER A 148 1.42 -2.75 -11.65
N TYR A 149 0.99 -3.97 -11.31
CA TYR A 149 1.53 -5.20 -11.89
C TYR A 149 0.49 -6.31 -11.81
N ASP A 150 -0.29 -6.53 -12.87
CA ASP A 150 -1.49 -7.37 -12.79
C ASP A 150 -1.25 -8.85 -13.14
N GLY A 151 -0.02 -9.25 -13.48
CA GLY A 151 0.25 -10.62 -13.94
C GLY A 151 1.57 -10.80 -14.66
N MET A 152 1.82 -12.04 -15.07
CA MET A 152 3.05 -12.55 -15.65
C MET A 152 3.05 -12.56 -17.18
N THR A 153 1.89 -12.39 -17.80
CA THR A 153 1.74 -12.46 -19.25
C THR A 153 1.27 -11.12 -19.82
N PRO A 154 1.53 -10.85 -21.12
CA PRO A 154 0.99 -9.66 -21.78
C PRO A 154 -0.54 -9.58 -21.76
N GLN A 155 -1.22 -10.71 -21.60
CA GLN A 155 -2.68 -10.82 -21.54
C GLN A 155 -3.22 -10.37 -20.18
N THR A 156 -2.61 -10.84 -19.09
CA THR A 156 -3.02 -10.49 -17.73
C THR A 156 -2.48 -9.11 -17.31
N ASN A 157 -1.24 -8.79 -17.69
CA ASN A 157 -0.59 -7.51 -17.42
C ASN A 157 -0.40 -6.62 -18.66
N TRP A 158 -1.47 -6.41 -19.41
CA TRP A 158 -1.47 -5.60 -20.64
C TRP A 158 -1.02 -4.13 -20.42
N LYS A 159 -1.11 -3.63 -19.18
CA LYS A 159 -0.74 -2.25 -18.79
C LYS A 159 0.73 -1.96 -19.08
N ASN A 160 1.64 -2.81 -18.58
CA ASN A 160 3.07 -2.52 -18.59
C ASN A 160 3.99 -3.75 -18.73
N HIS A 161 3.49 -4.93 -19.11
CA HIS A 161 4.31 -6.17 -19.23
C HIS A 161 5.63 -5.98 -19.98
N TRP A 162 5.60 -5.28 -21.11
CA TRP A 162 6.78 -5.06 -21.94
C TRP A 162 7.72 -3.98 -21.38
N GLU A 163 7.22 -3.12 -20.50
CA GLU A 163 7.93 -2.02 -19.88
C GLU A 163 8.61 -2.44 -18.57
N ILE A 164 8.06 -3.41 -17.83
CA ILE A 164 8.59 -3.90 -16.54
C ILE A 164 10.09 -4.19 -16.56
N PRO A 165 10.67 -4.86 -17.57
CA PRO A 165 12.12 -5.10 -17.60
C PRO A 165 12.95 -3.81 -17.54
N LEU A 166 12.49 -2.75 -18.25
CA LEU A 166 13.15 -1.44 -18.24
C LEU A 166 12.90 -0.68 -16.93
N ILE A 167 11.70 -0.79 -16.36
CA ILE A 167 11.37 -0.19 -15.06
C ILE A 167 12.30 -0.75 -13.99
N LEU A 168 12.40 -2.08 -13.88
CA LEU A 168 13.28 -2.72 -12.89
C LEU A 168 14.75 -2.34 -13.11
N LYS A 169 15.21 -2.30 -14.37
CA LYS A 169 16.56 -1.88 -14.72
C LYS A 169 16.87 -0.44 -14.28
N ASN A 170 15.96 0.50 -14.53
CA ASN A 170 16.16 1.90 -14.17
C ASN A 170 16.12 2.09 -12.65
N VAL A 171 15.23 1.40 -11.94
CA VAL A 171 15.19 1.41 -10.46
C VAL A 171 16.46 0.79 -9.86
N ARG A 172 16.97 -0.31 -10.42
CA ARG A 172 18.26 -0.92 -10.04
C ARG A 172 19.40 0.09 -10.20
N LYS A 173 19.48 0.75 -11.36
CA LYS A 173 20.50 1.78 -11.65
C LYS A 173 20.44 2.95 -10.67
N ALA A 174 19.22 3.39 -10.31
CA ALA A 174 18.99 4.45 -9.32
C ALA A 174 19.23 3.99 -7.86
N LYS A 175 19.46 2.69 -7.64
CA LYS A 175 19.54 2.04 -6.32
C LYS A 175 18.28 2.31 -5.48
N GLY A 176 17.10 2.17 -6.07
CA GLY A 176 15.80 2.43 -5.46
C GLY A 176 14.99 3.52 -6.19
N PRO A 177 13.79 3.88 -5.71
CA PRO A 177 13.13 3.43 -4.48
C PRO A 177 12.74 1.93 -4.51
N GLY A 178 12.41 1.34 -3.36
CA GLY A 178 11.92 -0.05 -3.33
C GLY A 178 10.58 -0.17 -4.06
N ILE A 179 10.27 -1.33 -4.63
CA ILE A 179 9.03 -1.57 -5.38
C ILE A 179 8.08 -2.42 -4.55
N VAL A 180 6.81 -2.00 -4.48
CA VAL A 180 5.68 -2.84 -4.10
C VAL A 180 4.94 -3.18 -5.39
N LEU A 181 4.80 -4.46 -5.72
CA LEU A 181 3.96 -4.91 -6.81
C LEU A 181 2.50 -4.89 -6.36
N VAL A 182 1.62 -4.36 -7.21
CA VAL A 182 0.21 -4.16 -6.88
C VAL A 182 -0.66 -4.82 -7.96
N PRO A 183 -0.93 -6.12 -7.83
CA PRO A 183 -1.89 -6.78 -8.71
C PRO A 183 -3.31 -6.44 -8.31
N THR A 184 -4.08 -5.90 -9.26
CA THR A 184 -5.54 -5.91 -9.18
C THR A 184 -6.01 -7.31 -9.53
N LEU A 185 -6.37 -8.10 -8.52
CA LEU A 185 -6.76 -9.49 -8.68
C LEU A 185 -8.22 -9.60 -9.12
N ILE A 186 -8.44 -10.24 -10.26
CA ILE A 186 -9.74 -10.37 -10.91
C ILE A 186 -9.96 -11.85 -11.24
N ARG A 187 -11.08 -12.40 -10.75
CA ARG A 187 -11.45 -13.78 -11.00
C ARG A 187 -11.69 -14.03 -12.49
N ASN A 188 -11.16 -15.14 -12.99
CA ASN A 188 -11.20 -15.57 -14.39
C ASN A 188 -10.38 -14.69 -15.35
N ILE A 189 -9.53 -13.79 -14.83
CA ILE A 189 -8.66 -12.94 -15.65
C ILE A 189 -7.20 -13.20 -15.30
N ASN A 190 -6.80 -13.02 -14.04
CA ASN A 190 -5.40 -13.18 -13.61
C ASN A 190 -5.24 -13.94 -12.29
N ASP A 191 -6.33 -14.45 -11.72
CA ASP A 191 -6.30 -15.19 -10.46
C ASP A 191 -5.62 -16.57 -10.55
N HIS A 192 -5.31 -17.02 -11.75
CA HIS A 192 -4.52 -18.23 -12.02
C HIS A 192 -3.00 -17.99 -12.00
N GLU A 193 -2.55 -16.74 -11.92
CA GLU A 193 -1.12 -16.36 -11.90
C GLU A 193 -0.67 -15.81 -10.53
N ILE A 194 -1.51 -15.86 -9.49
CA ILE A 194 -1.19 -15.22 -8.20
C ILE A 194 0.05 -15.83 -7.52
N GLY A 195 0.25 -17.15 -7.66
CA GLY A 195 1.49 -17.81 -7.26
C GLY A 195 2.68 -17.30 -8.06
N ASP A 196 2.58 -17.29 -9.40
CA ASP A 196 3.67 -16.83 -10.25
C ASP A 196 4.04 -15.35 -10.01
N ILE A 197 3.08 -14.48 -9.68
CA ILE A 197 3.35 -13.09 -9.28
C ILE A 197 4.18 -13.03 -7.99
N ILE A 198 3.88 -13.88 -7.01
CA ILE A 198 4.68 -13.98 -5.77
C ILE A 198 6.08 -14.51 -6.11
N ASN A 199 6.18 -15.54 -6.97
CA ASN A 199 7.45 -16.10 -7.44
C ASN A 199 8.30 -15.03 -8.15
N PHE A 200 7.69 -14.17 -8.96
CA PHE A 200 8.34 -13.03 -9.60
C PHE A 200 8.88 -12.03 -8.57
N GLY A 201 8.12 -11.76 -7.50
CA GLY A 201 8.59 -10.97 -6.37
C GLY A 201 9.88 -11.52 -5.74
N PHE A 202 9.94 -12.84 -5.52
CA PHE A 202 11.13 -13.50 -4.98
C PHE A 202 12.36 -13.38 -5.91
N ASN A 203 12.17 -13.56 -7.22
CA ASN A 203 13.25 -13.49 -8.21
C ASN A 203 13.85 -12.09 -8.37
N HIS A 204 13.17 -11.06 -7.88
CA HIS A 204 13.58 -9.66 -8.01
C HIS A 204 13.61 -8.92 -6.67
N MET A 205 13.87 -9.63 -5.57
CA MET A 205 13.96 -9.03 -4.22
C MET A 205 15.06 -7.97 -4.07
N ASP A 206 15.98 -7.88 -5.04
CA ASP A 206 16.98 -6.82 -5.09
C ASP A 206 16.33 -5.42 -5.19
N VAL A 207 15.16 -5.32 -5.83
CA VAL A 207 14.37 -4.08 -5.92
C VAL A 207 12.93 -4.22 -5.42
N ILE A 208 12.34 -5.42 -5.44
CA ILE A 208 10.95 -5.68 -5.02
C ILE A 208 10.91 -6.05 -3.55
N ARG A 209 10.10 -5.34 -2.76
CA ARG A 209 9.99 -5.53 -1.30
C ARG A 209 8.67 -6.13 -0.88
N SER A 210 7.68 -6.12 -1.76
CA SER A 210 6.34 -6.61 -1.45
C SER A 210 5.53 -6.94 -2.69
N VAL A 211 4.59 -7.86 -2.52
CA VAL A 211 3.42 -8.02 -3.37
C VAL A 211 2.18 -7.69 -2.52
N ASN A 212 1.47 -6.62 -2.88
CA ASN A 212 0.26 -6.18 -2.19
C ASN A 212 -0.96 -6.39 -3.08
N ILE A 213 -1.64 -7.50 -2.85
CA ILE A 213 -2.70 -8.05 -3.69
C ILE A 213 -4.01 -7.35 -3.37
N GLN A 214 -4.67 -6.83 -4.41
CA GLN A 214 -5.92 -6.09 -4.27
C GLN A 214 -7.02 -6.77 -5.06
N PRO A 215 -7.91 -7.54 -4.42
CA PRO A 215 -9.16 -7.97 -5.04
C PRO A 215 -9.90 -6.77 -5.64
N ILE A 216 -10.34 -6.91 -6.89
CA ILE A 216 -11.01 -5.84 -7.61
C ILE A 216 -12.20 -5.27 -6.83
N SER A 217 -12.20 -3.95 -6.62
CA SER A 217 -13.40 -3.19 -6.26
C SER A 217 -14.23 -3.00 -7.53
N LEU A 218 -15.44 -3.52 -7.56
CA LEU A 218 -16.30 -3.56 -8.74
C LEU A 218 -17.06 -2.25 -8.99
N VAL A 219 -16.35 -1.12 -8.84
CA VAL A 219 -16.83 0.24 -9.04
C VAL A 219 -16.25 0.85 -10.32
N GLY A 220 -16.62 2.08 -10.64
CA GLY A 220 -16.10 2.80 -11.81
C GLY A 220 -16.48 2.14 -13.14
N ARG A 221 -15.48 1.84 -13.99
CA ARG A 221 -15.69 1.33 -15.36
C ARG A 221 -16.08 -0.15 -15.45
N THR A 222 -16.06 -0.87 -14.34
CA THR A 222 -16.30 -2.31 -14.35
C THR A 222 -17.73 -2.65 -14.81
N PRO A 223 -17.92 -3.51 -15.84
CA PRO A 223 -19.26 -3.81 -16.36
C PRO A 223 -20.18 -4.47 -15.32
N LYS A 224 -21.38 -3.90 -15.11
CA LYS A 224 -22.34 -4.40 -14.09
C LYS A 224 -22.68 -5.88 -14.23
N LYS A 225 -22.84 -6.38 -15.47
CA LYS A 225 -23.18 -7.78 -15.77
C LYS A 225 -22.06 -8.76 -15.39
N GLU A 226 -20.81 -8.28 -15.36
CA GLU A 226 -19.61 -9.09 -15.14
C GLU A 226 -19.17 -9.18 -13.68
N ARG A 227 -19.75 -8.33 -12.82
CA ARG A 227 -19.41 -8.19 -11.40
C ARG A 227 -19.37 -9.53 -10.67
N LYS A 228 -20.40 -10.38 -10.87
CA LYS A 228 -20.43 -11.71 -10.25
C LYS A 228 -19.29 -12.58 -10.75
N ARG A 229 -19.02 -12.63 -12.06
CA ARG A 229 -17.97 -13.47 -12.66
C ARG A 229 -16.58 -13.04 -12.18
N MET A 230 -16.33 -11.75 -12.09
CA MET A 230 -15.02 -11.15 -11.79
C MET A 230 -14.69 -11.06 -10.30
N ARG A 231 -15.68 -11.15 -9.41
CA ARG A 231 -15.46 -11.03 -7.96
C ARG A 231 -14.56 -12.14 -7.41
N ILE A 232 -13.56 -11.73 -6.64
CA ILE A 232 -12.75 -12.57 -5.77
C ILE A 232 -12.72 -11.92 -4.39
N THR A 233 -12.78 -12.72 -3.32
CA THR A 233 -12.66 -12.23 -1.94
C THR A 233 -11.22 -12.36 -1.46
N GLY A 234 -10.82 -11.63 -0.42
CA GLY A 234 -9.49 -11.83 0.20
C GLY A 234 -9.24 -13.28 0.62
N ALA A 235 -10.24 -13.95 1.21
CA ALA A 235 -10.15 -15.38 1.55
C ALA A 235 -10.01 -16.28 0.31
N GLY A 236 -10.72 -15.98 -0.78
CA GLY A 236 -10.60 -16.70 -2.05
C GLY A 236 -9.22 -16.52 -2.70
N ALA A 237 -8.63 -15.34 -2.56
CA ALA A 237 -7.26 -15.08 -3.00
C ALA A 237 -6.23 -15.84 -2.15
N ILE A 238 -6.35 -15.81 -0.83
CA ILE A 238 -5.49 -16.59 0.09
C ILE A 238 -5.56 -18.09 -0.22
N LYS A 239 -6.76 -18.64 -0.44
CA LYS A 239 -6.93 -20.04 -0.84
C LYS A 239 -6.20 -20.36 -2.15
N LYS A 240 -6.26 -19.47 -3.15
CA LYS A 240 -5.54 -19.63 -4.42
C LYS A 240 -4.03 -19.53 -4.26
N ILE A 241 -3.55 -18.69 -3.35
CA ILE A 241 -2.12 -18.62 -3.01
C ILE A 241 -1.67 -19.97 -2.44
N GLU A 242 -2.41 -20.52 -1.48
CA GLU A 242 -2.08 -21.84 -0.91
C GLU A 242 -2.05 -22.94 -1.99
N GLU A 243 -3.06 -22.98 -2.87
CA GLU A 243 -3.13 -23.93 -3.99
C GLU A 243 -1.96 -23.77 -4.97
N GLN A 244 -1.63 -22.54 -5.36
CA GLN A 244 -0.60 -22.25 -6.38
C GLN A 244 0.83 -22.21 -5.83
N THR A 245 0.99 -22.24 -4.50
CA THR A 245 2.29 -22.34 -3.83
C THR A 245 2.54 -23.73 -3.26
N GLU A 246 1.69 -24.70 -3.61
CA GLU A 246 1.75 -26.08 -3.12
C GLU A 246 1.82 -26.18 -1.58
N GLY A 247 1.12 -25.26 -0.90
CA GLY A 247 1.10 -25.17 0.57
C GLY A 247 2.32 -24.50 1.21
N ALA A 248 3.28 -24.00 0.43
CA ALA A 248 4.42 -23.24 0.96
C ALA A 248 3.98 -21.95 1.68
N ILE A 249 2.86 -21.36 1.25
CA ILE A 249 2.19 -20.23 1.91
C ILE A 249 0.73 -20.61 2.14
N ALA A 250 0.44 -21.13 3.33
CA ALA A 250 -0.90 -21.61 3.67
C ALA A 250 -1.79 -20.50 4.22
N LYS A 251 -3.09 -20.77 4.31
CA LYS A 251 -4.07 -19.82 4.88
C LYS A 251 -3.79 -19.46 6.35
N GLU A 252 -3.20 -20.37 7.12
CA GLU A 252 -2.79 -20.16 8.52
C GLU A 252 -1.63 -19.17 8.65
N ASP A 253 -0.89 -18.91 7.58
CA ASP A 253 0.27 -18.02 7.61
C ASP A 253 -0.13 -16.52 7.59
N TRP A 254 -1.42 -16.22 7.46
CA TRP A 254 -1.93 -14.86 7.28
C TRP A 254 -2.55 -14.30 8.56
N TYR A 255 -2.24 -13.04 8.85
CA TYR A 255 -2.80 -12.31 9.99
C TYR A 255 -3.57 -11.08 9.52
N PRO A 256 -4.66 -10.70 10.19
CA PRO A 256 -5.37 -9.46 9.88
C PRO A 256 -4.46 -8.26 10.19
N ILE A 257 -4.56 -7.19 9.39
CA ILE A 257 -3.77 -5.96 9.61
C ILE A 257 -3.79 -5.41 11.06
N PRO A 258 -4.93 -5.39 11.79
CA PRO A 258 -4.94 -4.89 13.18
C PRO A 258 -4.06 -5.67 14.17
N THR A 259 -3.57 -6.88 13.83
CA THR A 259 -2.59 -7.61 14.67
C THR A 259 -1.35 -6.75 14.97
N ALA A 260 -0.91 -5.92 14.02
CA ALA A 260 0.20 -4.99 14.23
C ALA A 260 -0.08 -3.89 15.27
N GLY A 261 -1.37 -3.61 15.55
CA GLY A 261 -1.79 -2.63 16.55
C GLY A 261 -1.44 -3.04 17.97
N HIS A 262 -1.53 -4.34 18.29
CA HIS A 262 -1.14 -4.89 19.59
C HIS A 262 0.37 -4.72 19.84
N ILE A 263 1.18 -5.03 18.83
CA ILE A 263 2.64 -4.82 18.87
C ILE A 263 2.94 -3.32 19.05
N ALA A 264 2.28 -2.46 18.27
CA ALA A 264 2.49 -1.02 18.34
C ALA A 264 2.12 -0.43 19.70
N ARG A 265 1.02 -0.87 20.33
CA ARG A 265 0.61 -0.46 21.68
C ARG A 265 1.70 -0.75 22.72
N PHE A 266 2.28 -1.95 22.71
CA PHE A 266 3.35 -2.29 23.63
C PHE A 266 4.55 -1.33 23.49
N PHE A 267 4.98 -1.07 22.25
CA PHE A 267 6.09 -0.15 21.99
C PHE A 267 5.73 1.32 22.25
N GLU A 268 4.47 1.70 22.16
CA GLU A 268 4.04 3.02 22.62
C GLU A 268 4.27 3.18 24.12
N ILE A 269 3.80 2.24 24.94
CA ILE A 269 3.95 2.32 26.39
C ILE A 269 5.44 2.30 26.78
N LEU A 270 6.22 1.46 26.09
CA LEU A 270 7.65 1.30 26.35
C LEU A 270 8.46 2.53 25.88
N LEU A 271 8.30 2.95 24.63
CA LEU A 271 9.16 3.92 23.92
C LEU A 271 8.52 5.30 23.69
N GLY A 272 7.23 5.47 23.99
CA GLY A 272 6.49 6.73 23.82
C GLY A 272 6.09 7.06 22.38
N LYS A 273 6.26 6.13 21.42
CA LYS A 273 5.90 6.35 20.01
C LYS A 273 4.47 5.89 19.75
N ARG A 274 3.61 6.81 19.31
CA ARG A 274 2.19 6.53 19.06
C ARG A 274 1.96 6.07 17.61
N TYR A 275 1.39 4.87 17.43
CA TYR A 275 0.89 4.39 16.14
C TYR A 275 -0.21 3.35 16.39
N TYR A 276 -1.42 3.57 15.88
CA TYR A 276 -2.55 2.67 16.11
C TYR A 276 -3.06 2.06 14.81
N MET A 277 -2.91 0.75 14.66
CA MET A 277 -3.52 0.01 13.55
C MET A 277 -4.89 -0.54 13.97
N THR A 278 -5.92 0.29 13.88
CA THR A 278 -7.30 -0.05 14.32
C THR A 278 -8.23 -0.43 13.17
N SER A 279 -7.63 -0.73 12.01
CA SER A 279 -8.35 -1.09 10.79
C SER A 279 -9.29 -2.27 11.03
N HIS A 280 -10.46 -2.27 10.39
CA HIS A 280 -11.36 -3.43 10.46
C HIS A 280 -10.66 -4.71 9.96
N PHE A 281 -10.77 -5.82 10.71
CA PHE A 281 -10.03 -7.06 10.47
C PHE A 281 -10.29 -7.73 9.11
N VAL A 282 -11.39 -7.38 8.45
CA VAL A 282 -11.74 -7.86 7.09
C VAL A 282 -11.11 -7.02 5.98
N CYS A 283 -10.63 -5.80 6.28
CA CYS A 283 -10.09 -4.90 5.26
C CYS A 283 -8.80 -5.43 4.63
N GLY A 284 -8.00 -6.20 5.37
CA GLY A 284 -6.80 -6.79 4.82
C GLY A 284 -6.19 -7.85 5.72
N ALA A 285 -5.25 -8.58 5.13
CA ALA A 285 -4.40 -9.54 5.80
C ALA A 285 -2.97 -9.39 5.29
N ALA A 286 -2.00 -9.84 6.07
CA ALA A 286 -0.61 -9.81 5.66
C ALA A 286 0.20 -10.94 6.28
N THR A 287 1.35 -11.20 5.66
CA THR A 287 2.40 -12.06 6.20
C THR A 287 3.77 -11.64 5.67
N TYR A 288 4.83 -12.04 6.37
CA TYR A 288 6.19 -11.93 5.86
C TYR A 288 6.67 -13.31 5.47
N VAL A 289 7.34 -13.37 4.32
CA VAL A 289 7.87 -14.62 3.80
C VAL A 289 9.35 -14.47 3.52
N PHE A 290 10.11 -15.45 4.00
CA PHE A 290 11.54 -15.53 3.86
C PHE A 290 11.88 -16.48 2.71
N LEU A 291 12.94 -16.15 1.98
CA LEU A 291 13.55 -17.07 1.05
C LEU A 291 14.87 -17.54 1.67
N ASP A 292 14.94 -18.82 2.01
CA ASP A 292 16.14 -19.47 2.55
C ASP A 292 16.66 -20.43 1.48
N ASP A 293 17.68 -19.97 0.74
CA ASP A 293 18.12 -20.57 -0.53
C ASP A 293 16.95 -20.71 -1.52
N ASP A 294 16.36 -21.90 -1.59
CA ASP A 294 15.27 -22.25 -2.51
C ASP A 294 13.95 -22.49 -1.79
N LYS A 295 13.95 -22.38 -0.46
CA LYS A 295 12.78 -22.67 0.37
C LYS A 295 12.09 -21.38 0.78
N VAL A 296 10.80 -21.32 0.49
CA VAL A 296 9.89 -20.27 0.93
C VAL A 296 9.39 -20.61 2.34
N ILE A 297 9.63 -19.72 3.30
CA ILE A 297 9.30 -19.93 4.72
C ILE A 297 8.53 -18.73 5.26
N PRO A 298 7.20 -18.84 5.47
CA PRO A 298 6.42 -17.81 6.14
C PRO A 298 6.83 -17.62 7.60
N ILE A 299 6.73 -16.38 8.09
CA ILE A 299 7.08 -16.02 9.48
C ILE A 299 6.38 -16.89 10.55
N PRO A 300 5.11 -17.32 10.41
CA PRO A 300 4.42 -18.06 11.46
C PRO A 300 4.91 -19.51 11.59
N ARG A 301 5.73 -20.00 10.65
CA ARG A 301 6.28 -21.36 10.69
C ARG A 301 7.38 -21.53 11.72
N PHE A 302 7.97 -20.44 12.18
CA PHE A 302 9.05 -20.46 13.16
C PHE A 302 8.91 -19.36 14.22
N ILE A 303 7.87 -18.53 14.14
CA ILE A 303 7.48 -17.59 15.18
C ILE A 303 6.03 -17.86 15.57
N ASP A 304 5.80 -18.16 16.84
CA ASP A 304 4.46 -18.17 17.43
C ASP A 304 3.97 -16.72 17.58
N VAL A 305 3.36 -16.19 16.52
CA VAL A 305 2.89 -14.81 16.45
C VAL A 305 1.75 -14.56 17.44
N GLU A 306 0.85 -15.53 17.62
CA GLU A 306 -0.30 -15.40 18.53
C GLU A 306 0.17 -15.34 19.98
N GLY A 307 0.95 -16.33 20.42
CA GLY A 307 1.50 -16.34 21.77
C GLY A 307 2.41 -15.14 22.04
N PHE A 308 3.14 -14.67 21.03
CA PHE A 308 3.95 -13.46 21.18
C PHE A 308 3.10 -12.19 21.34
N VAL A 309 2.02 -12.04 20.57
CA VAL A 309 1.10 -10.90 20.70
C VAL A 309 0.39 -10.91 22.05
N GLU A 310 -0.11 -12.06 22.50
CA GLU A 310 -0.71 -12.23 23.83
C GLU A 310 0.25 -11.82 24.94
N PHE A 311 1.51 -12.27 24.87
CA PHE A 311 2.54 -11.88 25.81
C PHE A 311 2.80 -10.37 25.82
N LEU A 312 2.84 -9.72 24.65
CA LEU A 312 3.02 -8.26 24.58
C LEU A 312 1.85 -7.50 25.19
N ASP A 313 0.61 -7.97 24.99
CA ASP A 313 -0.57 -7.34 25.57
C ASP A 313 -0.60 -7.48 27.09
N GLU A 314 -0.28 -8.66 27.64
CA GLU A 314 -0.14 -8.86 29.09
C GLU A 314 0.88 -7.87 29.67
N LYS A 315 2.04 -7.70 29.01
CA LYS A 315 3.08 -6.76 29.46
C LYS A 315 2.68 -5.30 29.30
N ALA A 316 1.92 -4.96 28.26
CA ALA A 316 1.36 -3.63 28.11
C ALA A 316 0.41 -3.30 29.28
N GLU A 317 -0.47 -4.24 29.67
CA GLU A 317 -1.36 -4.07 30.81
C GLU A 317 -0.63 -3.96 32.16
N GLU A 318 0.39 -4.78 32.39
CA GLU A 318 1.23 -4.69 33.59
C GLU A 318 1.88 -3.31 33.73
N LEU A 319 2.39 -2.76 32.62
CA LEU A 319 3.02 -1.45 32.57
C LEU A 319 2.02 -0.30 32.80
N GLU A 320 0.81 -0.39 32.25
CA GLU A 320 -0.25 0.61 32.47
C GLU A 320 -0.76 0.65 33.91
N LYS A 321 -0.86 -0.51 34.57
CA LYS A 321 -1.29 -0.62 35.98
C LYS A 321 -0.22 -0.13 36.97
N SER A 322 1.04 -0.06 36.55
CA SER A 322 2.13 0.45 37.40
C SER A 322 2.08 1.98 37.46
N HIS A 323 1.53 2.53 38.55
CA HIS A 323 1.37 3.98 38.79
C HIS A 323 2.69 4.80 38.74
N SER A 324 3.85 4.16 38.70
CA SER A 324 5.15 4.79 38.42
C SER A 324 5.89 4.02 37.32
N LEU A 325 5.78 4.48 36.07
CA LEU A 325 6.58 4.02 34.93
C LEU A 325 8.04 4.50 35.06
N GLY A 326 8.73 4.06 36.11
CA GLY A 326 10.14 4.33 36.32
C GLY A 326 10.99 3.64 35.25
N LYS A 327 12.15 4.23 34.93
CA LYS A 327 13.15 3.66 34.01
C LYS A 327 13.50 2.21 34.34
N LEU A 328 13.47 1.84 35.62
CA LEU A 328 13.71 0.48 36.11
C LEU A 328 12.66 -0.52 35.62
N ALA A 329 11.36 -0.18 35.66
CA ALA A 329 10.26 -1.05 35.21
C ALA A 329 10.35 -1.32 33.70
N LYS A 330 10.60 -0.27 32.91
CA LYS A 330 10.81 -0.40 31.46
C LYS A 330 12.01 -1.27 31.11
N THR A 331 13.12 -1.11 31.84
CA THR A 331 14.32 -1.94 31.66
C THR A 331 14.05 -3.40 31.99
N LYS A 332 13.32 -3.68 33.08
CA LYS A 332 12.94 -5.05 33.48
C LYS A 332 12.09 -5.73 32.42
N VAL A 333 11.05 -5.06 31.92
CA VAL A 333 10.17 -5.61 30.87
C VAL A 333 10.93 -5.82 29.57
N GLY A 334 11.81 -4.90 29.18
CA GLY A 334 12.68 -5.07 28.01
C GLY A 334 13.62 -6.28 28.13
N ALA A 335 14.20 -6.51 29.31
CA ALA A 335 15.03 -7.68 29.56
C ALA A 335 14.20 -8.98 29.55
N GLU A 336 13.02 -8.98 30.16
CA GLU A 336 12.10 -10.12 30.16
C GLU A 336 11.65 -10.49 28.74
N LEU A 337 11.33 -9.48 27.90
CA LEU A 337 11.02 -9.66 26.48
C LEU A 337 12.17 -10.37 25.76
N LEU A 338 13.41 -9.92 25.92
CA LEU A 338 14.58 -10.54 25.29
C LEU A 338 14.81 -11.99 25.75
N LEU A 339 14.59 -12.27 27.04
CA LEU A 339 14.76 -13.61 27.62
C LEU A 339 13.66 -14.57 27.15
N LYS A 340 12.40 -14.11 27.15
CA LYS A 340 11.24 -14.93 26.79
C LYS A 340 11.03 -15.05 25.29
N PHE A 341 11.60 -14.17 24.45
CA PHE A 341 11.42 -14.22 23.00
C PHE A 341 11.77 -15.60 22.41
N LYS A 342 12.79 -16.28 22.93
CA LYS A 342 13.17 -17.64 22.50
C LYS A 342 12.05 -18.67 22.65
N LYS A 343 11.06 -18.46 23.51
CA LYS A 343 9.91 -19.36 23.67
C LYS A 343 8.96 -19.32 22.48
N PHE A 344 8.90 -18.19 21.80
CA PHE A 344 8.06 -17.99 20.61
C PHE A 344 8.83 -18.26 19.32
N TYR A 345 10.11 -18.64 19.38
CA TYR A 345 10.98 -18.79 18.23
C TYR A 345 11.46 -20.24 18.11
N ASP A 346 11.12 -20.90 17.01
CA ASP A 346 11.59 -22.25 16.71
C ASP A 346 12.79 -22.19 15.74
N GLU A 347 13.99 -22.38 16.29
CA GLU A 347 15.24 -22.39 15.53
C GLU A 347 15.31 -23.49 14.48
N LYS A 348 14.55 -24.59 14.64
CA LYS A 348 14.54 -25.70 13.69
C LYS A 348 13.93 -25.31 12.34
N TYR A 349 12.91 -24.46 12.36
CA TYR A 349 12.16 -24.05 11.16
C TYR A 349 12.55 -22.66 10.66
N ALA A 350 13.34 -21.92 11.43
CA ALA A 350 13.81 -20.59 11.04
C ALA A 350 14.77 -20.65 9.83
N PRO A 351 14.75 -19.63 8.96
CA PRO A 351 15.73 -19.48 7.88
C PRO A 351 17.17 -19.50 8.40
N LYS A 352 18.05 -20.29 7.77
CA LYS A 352 19.45 -20.42 8.17
C LYS A 352 20.34 -19.33 7.58
N SER A 353 20.03 -18.88 6.36
CA SER A 353 20.75 -17.80 5.68
C SER A 353 20.53 -16.42 6.32
N ILE A 354 19.53 -16.29 7.21
CA ILE A 354 19.13 -15.01 7.82
C ILE A 354 19.10 -15.16 9.34
N ASN A 355 19.86 -14.34 10.06
CA ASN A 355 19.76 -14.29 11.52
C ASN A 355 18.51 -13.52 11.98
N VAL A 356 17.35 -14.17 11.89
CA VAL A 356 16.04 -13.57 12.18
C VAL A 356 15.96 -13.09 13.63
N LEU A 357 16.53 -13.85 14.57
CA LEU A 357 16.59 -13.46 15.98
C LEU A 357 17.32 -12.12 16.17
N SER A 358 18.44 -11.90 15.48
CA SER A 358 19.17 -10.62 15.53
C SER A 358 18.39 -9.50 14.86
N LEU A 359 17.73 -9.75 13.73
CA LEU A 359 16.94 -8.73 13.03
C LEU A 359 15.79 -8.23 13.92
N ILE A 360 15.07 -9.16 14.54
CA ILE A 360 13.97 -8.86 15.46
C ILE A 360 14.49 -8.13 16.71
N LYS A 361 15.57 -8.61 17.33
CA LYS A 361 16.20 -7.92 18.47
C LYS A 361 16.60 -6.48 18.11
N ASN A 362 17.19 -6.27 16.94
CA ASN A 362 17.58 -4.94 16.48
C ASN A 362 16.38 -4.05 16.20
N ALA A 363 15.31 -4.58 15.59
CA ALA A 363 14.06 -3.86 15.36
C ALA A 363 13.46 -3.39 16.70
N PHE A 364 13.42 -4.25 17.71
CA PHE A 364 12.88 -3.92 19.04
C PHE A 364 13.78 -3.04 19.91
N LEU A 365 15.11 -3.22 19.86
CA LEU A 365 16.05 -2.46 20.69
C LEU A 365 16.39 -1.09 20.12
N LYS A 366 16.56 -0.99 18.80
CA LYS A 366 16.97 0.26 18.15
C LYS A 366 15.77 1.07 17.67
N GLY A 367 14.67 0.41 17.27
CA GLY A 367 13.45 1.08 16.82
C GLY A 367 13.68 2.14 15.73
N THR A 368 14.76 1.98 14.94
CA THR A 368 15.16 2.91 13.89
C THR A 368 14.65 2.43 12.54
N TYR A 369 14.33 3.37 11.66
CA TYR A 369 13.89 3.11 10.29
C TYR A 369 14.88 2.20 9.53
N ASN A 370 16.18 2.36 9.79
CA ASN A 370 17.24 1.57 9.16
C ASN A 370 17.20 0.08 9.55
N ALA A 371 16.89 -0.23 10.82
CA ALA A 371 16.79 -1.62 11.29
C ALA A 371 15.59 -2.34 10.66
N LEU A 372 14.45 -1.65 10.50
CA LEU A 372 13.30 -2.15 9.73
C LEU A 372 13.64 -2.32 8.24
N GLY A 373 14.42 -1.38 7.69
CA GLY A 373 14.89 -1.45 6.30
C GLY A 373 15.66 -2.72 5.98
N GLU A 374 16.58 -3.16 6.86
CA GLU A 374 17.34 -4.40 6.65
C GLU A 374 16.42 -5.64 6.64
N PHE A 375 15.44 -5.70 7.54
CA PHE A 375 14.46 -6.78 7.57
C PHE A 375 13.69 -6.88 6.25
N HIS A 376 13.23 -5.74 5.72
CA HIS A 376 12.53 -5.67 4.44
C HIS A 376 13.42 -5.91 3.21
N THR A 377 14.74 -5.93 3.33
CA THR A 377 15.64 -6.32 2.22
C THR A 377 15.78 -7.84 2.06
N LYS A 378 15.49 -8.60 3.12
CA LYS A 378 15.69 -10.05 3.18
C LYS A 378 14.38 -10.83 3.28
N THR A 379 13.25 -10.14 3.15
CA THR A 379 11.91 -10.70 3.24
C THR A 379 11.03 -10.12 2.15
N LEU A 380 10.06 -10.91 1.69
CA LEU A 380 8.99 -10.44 0.84
C LEU A 380 7.75 -10.23 1.72
N PHE A 381 7.27 -8.99 1.79
CA PHE A 381 6.00 -8.70 2.47
C PHE A 381 4.84 -9.03 1.53
N LEU A 382 3.96 -9.93 1.95
CA LEU A 382 2.72 -10.23 1.23
C LEU A 382 1.57 -9.53 1.92
N GLY A 383 0.94 -8.61 1.19
CA GLY A 383 -0.24 -7.88 1.64
C GLY A 383 -1.47 -8.31 0.85
N MET A 384 -2.62 -8.26 1.52
CA MET A 384 -3.95 -8.40 0.92
C MET A 384 -4.76 -7.19 1.37
N MET A 385 -5.28 -6.40 0.42
CA MET A 385 -6.13 -5.25 0.72
C MET A 385 -7.44 -5.36 -0.06
N HIS A 386 -8.54 -5.66 0.64
CA HIS A 386 -9.83 -5.94 0.03
C HIS A 386 -10.72 -4.69 0.10
N PHE A 387 -10.73 -3.89 -0.96
CA PHE A 387 -11.61 -2.72 -1.03
C PHE A 387 -13.08 -3.11 -1.23
N MET A 388 -13.99 -2.23 -0.79
CA MET A 388 -15.44 -2.42 -0.93
C MET A 388 -15.94 -1.99 -2.30
N ASP A 389 -17.15 -2.38 -2.63
CA ASP A 389 -17.99 -1.90 -3.73
C ASP A 389 -19.47 -1.87 -3.28
N ASP A 390 -20.38 -1.45 -4.17
CA ASP A 390 -21.82 -1.29 -3.89
C ASP A 390 -22.46 -2.52 -3.22
N TYR A 391 -21.94 -3.74 -3.48
CA TYR A 391 -22.52 -4.98 -2.98
C TYR A 391 -22.11 -5.32 -1.55
N ASN A 392 -20.90 -4.94 -1.13
CA ASN A 392 -20.32 -5.29 0.17
C ASN A 392 -19.93 -4.06 1.00
N TYR A 393 -20.57 -2.92 0.71
CA TYR A 393 -20.36 -1.68 1.45
C TYR A 393 -20.83 -1.84 2.89
N ASP A 394 -19.92 -1.58 3.83
CA ASP A 394 -20.12 -1.79 5.25
C ASP A 394 -19.64 -0.55 6.02
N ILE A 395 -20.56 0.05 6.78
CA ILE A 395 -20.30 1.28 7.54
C ILE A 395 -19.27 1.03 8.66
N GLU A 396 -19.24 -0.14 9.29
CA GLU A 396 -18.25 -0.43 10.34
C GLU A 396 -16.83 -0.42 9.75
N ARG A 397 -16.68 -0.89 8.51
CA ARG A 397 -15.41 -0.82 7.79
C ARG A 397 -15.03 0.61 7.42
N VAL A 398 -16.00 1.48 7.13
CA VAL A 398 -15.79 2.91 6.88
C VAL A 398 -15.35 3.64 8.15
N GLU A 399 -16.00 3.38 9.29
CA GLU A 399 -15.65 3.95 10.60
C GLU A 399 -14.21 3.61 11.02
N ARG A 400 -13.73 2.44 10.61
CA ARG A 400 -12.39 1.91 10.92
C ARG A 400 -11.44 1.98 9.73
N CYS A 401 -11.68 2.87 8.77
CA CYS A 401 -10.75 3.03 7.66
C CYS A 401 -9.45 3.67 8.18
N VAL A 402 -8.30 3.15 7.76
CA VAL A 402 -6.98 3.74 8.07
C VAL A 402 -6.31 4.34 6.85
N ILE A 403 -6.96 4.21 5.69
CA ILE A 403 -6.52 4.72 4.40
C ILE A 403 -7.52 5.79 3.99
N HIS A 404 -7.07 7.03 3.89
CA HIS A 404 -7.95 8.17 3.62
C HIS A 404 -7.48 8.93 2.38
N TYR A 405 -8.36 9.73 1.79
CA TYR A 405 -8.01 10.77 0.81
C TYR A 405 -8.10 12.13 1.47
N ALA A 406 -7.06 12.96 1.32
CA ALA A 406 -7.21 14.39 1.53
C ALA A 406 -7.84 15.00 0.28
N MET A 407 -8.78 15.92 0.49
CA MET A 407 -9.52 16.61 -0.55
C MET A 407 -9.27 18.13 -0.46
N PRO A 408 -9.34 18.85 -1.60
CA PRO A 408 -9.04 20.27 -1.66
C PRO A 408 -10.09 21.16 -0.97
N ASP A 409 -11.21 20.60 -0.54
CA ASP A 409 -12.20 21.28 0.33
C ASP A 409 -11.89 21.13 1.83
N GLY A 410 -10.69 20.63 2.17
CA GLY A 410 -10.22 20.43 3.54
C GLY A 410 -10.68 19.12 4.19
N ARG A 411 -11.52 18.33 3.51
CA ARG A 411 -12.01 17.07 4.07
C ARG A 411 -10.99 15.92 3.93
N ILE A 412 -10.94 15.07 4.95
CA ILE A 412 -10.28 13.76 4.91
C ILE A 412 -11.36 12.68 4.87
N VAL A 413 -11.36 11.85 3.83
CA VAL A 413 -12.46 10.89 3.55
C VAL A 413 -11.93 9.45 3.44
N PRO A 414 -12.58 8.46 4.07
CA PRO A 414 -12.29 7.04 3.92
C PRO A 414 -12.17 6.59 2.47
N PHE A 415 -11.15 5.77 2.18
CA PHE A 415 -10.86 5.27 0.83
C PHE A 415 -12.09 4.69 0.13
N CYS A 416 -12.86 3.86 0.82
CA CYS A 416 -14.03 3.21 0.24
C CYS A 416 -15.20 4.18 0.07
N ALA A 417 -15.43 5.14 0.98
CA ALA A 417 -16.44 6.16 0.77
C ALA A 417 -16.11 7.00 -0.47
N PHE A 418 -14.86 7.45 -0.59
CA PHE A 418 -14.35 8.23 -1.72
C PHE A 418 -14.51 7.50 -3.08
N ASN A 419 -14.26 6.19 -3.13
CA ASN A 419 -14.26 5.44 -4.40
C ASN A 419 -15.55 4.69 -4.73
N VAL A 420 -16.36 4.30 -3.73
CA VAL A 420 -17.61 3.56 -3.93
C VAL A 420 -18.80 4.49 -4.13
N ILE A 421 -18.79 5.68 -3.50
CA ILE A 421 -19.84 6.70 -3.68
C ILE A 421 -19.20 7.98 -4.27
N PRO A 422 -18.56 7.88 -5.45
CA PRO A 422 -17.74 8.95 -5.98
C PRO A 422 -18.57 10.20 -6.30
N GLU A 423 -19.85 10.07 -6.66
CA GLU A 423 -20.74 11.19 -6.99
C GLU A 423 -20.97 12.14 -5.82
N LEU A 424 -20.85 11.65 -4.57
CA LEU A 424 -20.99 12.48 -3.37
C LEU A 424 -19.65 13.06 -2.89
N TYR A 425 -18.56 12.35 -3.17
CA TYR A 425 -17.24 12.67 -2.63
C TYR A 425 -16.25 13.06 -3.72
N ARG A 426 -15.64 12.07 -4.38
CA ARG A 426 -14.57 12.32 -5.34
C ARG A 426 -15.01 13.22 -6.50
N ASP A 427 -16.03 12.81 -7.24
CA ASP A 427 -16.41 13.45 -8.50
C ASP A 427 -17.01 14.84 -8.23
N LYS A 428 -17.79 14.97 -7.14
CA LYS A 428 -18.34 16.27 -6.70
C LYS A 428 -17.24 17.27 -6.37
N VAL A 429 -16.28 16.88 -5.52
CA VAL A 429 -15.21 17.79 -5.10
C VAL A 429 -14.25 18.04 -6.25
N GLN A 430 -13.84 17.01 -6.98
CA GLN A 430 -12.96 17.23 -8.14
C GLN A 430 -13.58 18.17 -9.16
N ALA A 431 -14.88 18.07 -9.45
CA ALA A 431 -15.56 19.00 -10.36
C ALA A 431 -15.49 20.46 -9.89
N GLN A 432 -15.56 20.73 -8.58
CA GLN A 432 -15.47 22.08 -8.00
C GLN A 432 -14.07 22.69 -8.10
N PHE A 433 -13.03 21.85 -8.12
CA PHE A 433 -11.62 22.26 -8.13
C PHE A 433 -10.91 21.92 -9.45
N SER A 434 -11.67 21.56 -10.49
CA SER A 434 -11.14 21.26 -11.82
C SER A 434 -11.11 22.50 -12.68
N TYR A 435 -10.16 22.55 -13.60
CA TYR A 435 -10.21 23.43 -14.74
C TYR A 435 -11.19 22.85 -15.76
N SER A 436 -12.05 23.70 -16.33
CA SER A 436 -12.74 23.33 -17.56
C SER A 436 -11.71 23.02 -18.65
N TRP A 437 -12.14 22.25 -19.65
CA TRP A 437 -11.28 21.90 -20.77
C TRP A 437 -10.72 23.14 -21.50
N GLU A 438 -11.53 24.19 -21.62
CA GLU A 438 -11.14 25.45 -22.26
C GLU A 438 -10.13 26.24 -21.42
N GLU A 439 -10.35 26.33 -20.10
CA GLU A 439 -9.38 26.95 -19.18
C GLU A 439 -8.04 26.21 -19.20
N TRP A 440 -8.08 24.88 -19.19
CA TRP A 440 -6.87 24.07 -19.24
C TRP A 440 -6.07 24.30 -20.53
N LYS A 441 -6.75 24.39 -21.69
CA LYS A 441 -6.08 24.72 -22.96
C LYS A 441 -5.51 26.15 -22.97
N LYS A 442 -6.13 27.11 -22.28
CA LYS A 442 -5.54 28.46 -22.15
C LYS A 442 -4.27 28.44 -21.31
N ILE A 443 -4.23 27.62 -20.26
CA ILE A 443 -3.05 27.47 -19.38
C ILE A 443 -1.94 26.67 -20.07
N LYS A 444 -2.30 25.60 -20.80
CA LYS A 444 -1.37 24.73 -21.52
C LYS A 444 -1.76 24.67 -23.02
N PRO A 445 -1.40 25.68 -23.84
CA PRO A 445 -1.82 25.76 -25.24
C PRO A 445 -1.33 24.61 -26.12
N ASP A 446 -0.15 24.07 -25.83
CA ASP A 446 0.46 22.97 -26.58
C ASP A 446 -0.04 21.58 -26.16
N TRP A 447 -0.81 21.51 -25.06
CA TRP A 447 -1.31 20.26 -24.52
C TRP A 447 -2.48 19.73 -25.36
N GLU A 448 -2.42 18.43 -25.63
CA GLU A 448 -3.51 17.66 -26.22
C GLU A 448 -3.68 16.37 -25.44
N TYR A 449 -4.92 16.01 -25.09
CA TYR A 449 -5.22 14.78 -24.35
C TYR A 449 -4.65 13.52 -25.00
N ARG A 450 -4.58 13.47 -26.34
CA ARG A 450 -3.98 12.34 -27.06
C ARG A 450 -2.48 12.21 -26.81
N LYS A 451 -1.76 13.31 -26.53
CA LYS A 451 -0.32 13.28 -26.22
C LYS A 451 -0.04 12.68 -24.84
N ASP A 452 -0.99 12.76 -23.92
CA ASP A 452 -0.88 12.06 -22.64
C ASP A 452 -0.95 10.53 -22.83
N LYS A 453 -1.63 10.04 -23.89
CA LYS A 453 -1.85 8.61 -24.09
C LYS A 453 -0.60 7.88 -24.56
N TYR A 454 -0.28 6.80 -23.85
CA TYR A 454 0.78 5.89 -24.23
C TYR A 454 0.29 4.93 -25.31
N VAL A 455 1.05 4.84 -26.41
CA VAL A 455 0.82 3.87 -27.49
C VAL A 455 2.03 2.96 -27.59
N ARG A 456 1.84 1.70 -27.19
CA ARG A 456 2.85 0.67 -27.34
C ARG A 456 2.97 0.26 -28.80
N THR A 457 4.16 0.39 -29.38
CA THR A 457 4.40 0.04 -30.79
C THR A 457 4.74 -1.45 -30.96
N LYS A 458 4.38 -2.03 -32.11
CA LYS A 458 4.79 -3.40 -32.45
C LYS A 458 6.31 -3.57 -32.48
N SER A 459 7.02 -2.56 -33.01
CA SER A 459 8.49 -2.55 -33.05
C SER A 459 9.10 -2.66 -31.64
N PHE A 460 8.56 -1.91 -30.67
CA PHE A 460 9.00 -2.01 -29.28
C PHE A 460 8.79 -3.41 -28.70
N ILE A 461 7.62 -4.03 -28.92
CA ILE A 461 7.33 -5.39 -28.46
C ILE A 461 8.33 -6.40 -29.07
N GLU A 462 8.57 -6.34 -30.37
CA GLU A 462 9.51 -7.25 -31.05
C GLU A 462 10.95 -7.04 -30.58
N LYS A 463 11.34 -5.80 -30.27
CA LYS A 463 12.62 -5.50 -29.62
C LYS A 463 12.69 -6.13 -28.23
N MET A 464 11.64 -5.97 -27.41
CA MET A 464 11.64 -6.50 -26.04
C MET A 464 11.68 -8.02 -26.00
N LYS A 465 10.92 -8.72 -26.86
CA LYS A 465 10.95 -10.19 -26.97
C LYS A 465 12.36 -10.76 -27.20
N LYS A 466 13.21 -10.01 -27.90
CA LYS A 466 14.59 -10.40 -28.23
C LYS A 466 15.62 -9.85 -27.23
N SER A 467 15.18 -9.06 -26.25
CA SER A 467 16.08 -8.38 -25.33
C SER A 467 16.50 -9.28 -24.18
N GLU A 468 17.76 -9.13 -23.76
CA GLU A 468 18.28 -9.81 -22.57
C GLU A 468 17.55 -9.36 -21.30
N ASP A 469 17.16 -8.08 -21.22
CA ASP A 469 16.40 -7.54 -20.10
C ASP A 469 15.07 -8.30 -19.93
N TYR A 470 14.32 -8.53 -21.02
CA TYR A 470 13.08 -9.32 -20.97
C TYR A 470 13.31 -10.76 -20.52
N ARG A 471 14.35 -11.41 -21.08
CA ARG A 471 14.68 -12.79 -20.74
C ARG A 471 15.02 -12.93 -19.25
N LYS A 472 15.86 -12.06 -18.70
CA LYS A 472 16.22 -12.04 -17.27
C LYS A 472 15.05 -11.72 -16.35
N THR A 473 14.08 -10.94 -16.82
CA THR A 473 12.91 -10.56 -16.03
C THR A 473 11.84 -11.65 -15.99
N TYR A 474 11.57 -12.33 -17.10
CA TYR A 474 10.41 -13.23 -17.19
C TYR A 474 10.74 -14.70 -17.46
N ILE A 475 11.90 -15.00 -18.04
CA ILE A 475 12.23 -16.33 -18.56
C ILE A 475 13.29 -17.01 -17.70
N ASP A 476 14.39 -16.32 -17.42
CA ASP A 476 15.50 -16.84 -16.61
C ASP A 476 15.21 -16.65 -15.09
N ILE A 477 13.99 -16.94 -14.67
CA ILE A 477 13.57 -16.87 -13.28
C ILE A 477 13.43 -18.28 -12.69
N LYS A 478 13.78 -18.42 -11.42
CA LYS A 478 13.60 -19.64 -10.67
C LYS A 478 12.13 -19.82 -10.30
N ARG A 479 11.66 -21.07 -10.26
CA ARG A 479 10.38 -21.43 -9.63
C ARG A 479 10.65 -22.01 -8.26
N TYR A 480 10.07 -21.38 -7.24
CA TYR A 480 10.23 -21.78 -5.85
C TYR A 480 9.09 -22.70 -5.36
N PHE A 481 8.03 -22.81 -6.15
CA PHE A 481 6.89 -23.70 -5.99
C PHE A 481 6.34 -24.03 -7.38
#